data_AF-A0A819N9E7-F1
#
_entry.id   AF-A0A819N9E7-F1
#
_cell.length_a   1.000
_cell.length_b   1.000
_cell.length_c   1.000
_cell.angle_alpha   90.00
_cell.angle_beta   90.00
_cell.angle_gamma   90.00
#
_symmetry.space_group_name_H-M   'P 1'
#
loop_
_entity.id
_entity.type
_entity.pdbx_description
1 polymer ?
#
loop_
_entity_poly.entity_id
_entity_poly.type
_entity_poly.pdbx_seq_one_letter_code
_entity_poly.pdbx_strand_id
1 'polypeptide(L)'
;VAYGCGVYFHSNANYSHSYAKPSTSGERTMFLARVLIGKTCLGSPSMKVPPAGYDTTTDGQNIFVIYHDAGAYADHLITYK
;
A
#
# COMPACT_ATOMS: atom_id res chain seq x y z
N VAL A 1 -1.48 11.39 -1.24
CA VAL A 1 -2.09 10.46 -2.21
C VAL A 1 -1.59 10.87 -3.58
N ALA A 2 -0.66 10.10 -4.15
CA ALA A 2 0.07 10.52 -5.36
C ALA A 2 -0.20 9.60 -6.56
N TYR A 3 -0.53 8.33 -6.32
CA TYR A 3 -0.56 7.31 -7.36
C TYR A 3 -1.93 6.61 -7.48
N GLY A 4 -2.95 7.09 -6.76
CA GLY A 4 -4.31 6.55 -6.83
C GLY A 4 -5.05 6.64 -5.50
N CYS A 5 -6.38 6.59 -5.54
CA CYS A 5 -7.28 6.54 -4.40
C CYS A 5 -7.53 5.09 -3.95
N GLY A 6 -6.47 4.38 -3.56
CA GLY A 6 -6.54 3.01 -3.07
C GLY A 6 -5.67 2.78 -1.83
N VAL A 7 -5.39 1.52 -1.52
CA VAL A 7 -4.55 1.13 -0.37
C VAL A 7 -3.11 0.95 -0.82
N TYR A 8 -2.19 1.62 -0.12
CA TYR A 8 -0.78 1.71 -0.51
C TYR A 8 0.05 0.66 0.24
N PHE A 9 0.90 -0.05 -0.51
CA PHE A 9 1.87 -1.00 0.00
C PHE A 9 3.27 -0.64 -0.48
N HIS A 10 4.26 -0.95 0.35
CA HIS A 10 5.67 -0.75 0.05
C HIS A 10 6.49 -1.96 0.52
N SER A 11 7.49 -2.36 -0.24
CA SER A 11 8.34 -3.53 0.07
C SER A 11 9.31 -3.27 1.22
N ASN A 12 9.76 -2.03 1.40
CA ASN A 12 10.61 -1.61 2.51
C ASN A 12 9.79 -1.08 3.69
N ALA A 13 9.92 -1.72 4.86
CA ALA A 13 9.23 -1.33 6.09
C ALA A 13 9.57 0.09 6.57
N ASN A 14 10.78 0.60 6.29
CA ASN A 14 11.16 1.96 6.67
C ASN A 14 10.29 3.03 5.99
N TYR A 15 9.82 2.76 4.77
CA TYR A 15 8.86 3.65 4.12
C TYR A 15 7.52 3.63 4.86
N SER A 16 6.99 2.44 5.12
CA SER A 16 5.74 2.24 5.86
C SER A 16 5.80 2.78 7.29
N HIS A 17 6.98 2.79 7.93
CA HIS A 17 7.19 3.38 9.25
C HIS A 17 6.78 4.85 9.32
N SER A 18 7.08 5.63 8.27
CA SER A 18 6.71 7.05 8.21
C SER A 18 5.19 7.28 8.24
N TYR A 19 4.39 6.25 7.90
CA TYR A 19 2.92 6.27 7.94
C TYR A 19 2.34 5.60 9.20
N ALA A 20 3.10 4.73 9.86
CA ALA A 20 2.71 4.10 11.12
C ALA A 20 2.84 5.08 12.29
N LYS A 21 1.84 5.96 12.45
CA LYS A 21 1.82 6.98 13.50
C LYS A 21 1.89 6.34 14.89
N PRO A 22 2.69 6.90 15.82
CA PRO A 22 2.75 6.40 17.18
C PRO A 22 1.42 6.70 17.89
N SER A 23 0.97 5.75 18.70
CA SER A 23 -0.10 5.92 19.68
C SER A 23 0.38 6.79 20.85
N THR A 24 -0.52 7.06 21.80
CA THR A 24 -0.19 7.81 23.02
C THR A 24 0.86 7.13 23.89
N SER A 25 1.02 5.80 23.80
CA SER A 25 2.06 5.02 24.49
C SER A 25 3.38 4.92 23.70
N GLY A 26 3.45 5.56 22.54
CA GLY A 26 4.59 5.50 21.62
C GLY A 26 4.61 4.26 20.71
N GLU A 27 3.66 3.34 20.87
CA GLU A 27 3.58 2.13 20.05
C GLU A 27 3.05 2.43 18.66
N ARG A 28 3.60 1.74 17.66
CA ARG A 28 3.27 1.82 16.26
C ARG A 28 2.80 0.46 15.77
N THR A 29 1.92 0.49 14.78
CA THR A 29 1.36 -0.73 14.20
C THR A 29 1.56 -0.74 12.69
N MET A 30 2.00 -1.87 12.16
CA MET A 30 2.20 -2.08 10.72
C MET A 30 1.68 -3.45 10.31
N PHE A 31 0.97 -3.52 9.19
CA PHE A 31 0.63 -4.79 8.56
C PHE A 31 1.78 -5.28 7.68
N LEU A 32 2.12 -6.56 7.82
CA LEU A 32 2.79 -7.32 6.77
C LEU A 32 1.72 -8.07 5.99
N ALA A 33 1.66 -7.86 4.68
CA ALA A 33 0.62 -8.43 3.83
C ALA A 33 1.21 -9.09 2.60
N ARG A 34 0.52 -10.13 2.12
CA ARG A 34 0.72 -10.71 0.78
C ARG A 34 -0.24 -9.99 -0.17
N VAL A 35 0.29 -9.37 -1.21
CA VAL A 35 -0.46 -8.46 -2.10
C VAL A 35 -0.45 -8.99 -3.53
N LEU A 36 -1.62 -9.05 -4.16
CA LEU A 36 -1.77 -9.41 -5.56
C LEU A 36 -1.48 -8.19 -6.44
N ILE A 37 -0.22 -8.04 -6.86
CA ILE A 37 0.22 -6.87 -7.63
C ILE A 37 -0.29 -6.89 -9.08
N GLY A 38 -0.30 -8.07 -9.71
CA GLY A 38 -0.76 -8.23 -11.09
C GLY A 38 -0.02 -7.32 -12.08
N LYS A 39 -0.75 -6.81 -13.07
CA LYS A 39 -0.27 -5.84 -14.05
C LYS A 39 -0.36 -4.43 -13.49
N THR A 40 0.72 -3.66 -13.62
CA THR A 40 0.83 -2.34 -13.03
C THR A 40 0.95 -1.25 -14.08
N CYS A 41 0.35 -0.08 -13.85
CA CYS A 41 0.63 1.13 -14.62
C CYS A 41 1.04 2.30 -13.72
N LEU A 42 1.57 3.38 -14.31
CA LEU A 42 1.85 4.60 -13.55
C LEU A 42 0.54 5.17 -12.98
N GLY A 43 0.57 5.51 -11.70
CA GLY A 43 -0.57 6.05 -10.98
C GLY A 43 -0.69 7.57 -11.07
N SER A 44 -1.89 8.07 -10.85
CA SER A 44 -2.13 9.51 -10.64
C SER A 44 -3.09 9.75 -9.46
N PRO A 45 -3.07 10.94 -8.84
CA PRO A 45 -3.81 11.20 -7.60
C PRO A 45 -5.34 11.03 -7.72
N SER A 46 -5.91 11.20 -8.91
CA SER A 46 -7.35 11.14 -9.16
C SER A 46 -7.87 9.75 -9.55
N MET A 47 -6.98 8.78 -9.78
CA MET A 47 -7.38 7.42 -10.20
C MET A 47 -8.08 6.68 -9.07
N LYS A 48 -9.37 6.38 -9.26
CA LYS A 48 -10.17 5.55 -8.33
C LYS A 48 -10.13 4.06 -8.66
N VAL A 49 -9.76 3.73 -9.90
CA VAL A 49 -9.59 2.38 -10.42
C VAL A 49 -8.43 2.41 -11.42
N PRO A 50 -7.70 1.31 -11.62
CA PRO A 50 -6.69 1.24 -12.65
C PRO A 50 -7.34 1.24 -14.05
N PRO A 51 -6.61 1.67 -15.10
CA PRO A 51 -7.07 1.54 -16.49
C PRO A 51 -7.34 0.08 -16.87
N ALA A 52 -8.17 -0.13 -17.90
CA ALA A 52 -8.50 -1.47 -18.37
C ALA A 52 -7.24 -2.29 -18.69
N GLY A 53 -7.19 -3.52 -18.15
CA GLY A 53 -6.07 -4.44 -18.33
C GLY A 53 -4.93 -4.29 -17.31
N TYR A 54 -5.09 -3.40 -16.31
CA TYR A 54 -4.19 -3.27 -15.17
C TYR A 54 -4.94 -3.56 -13.87
N ASP A 55 -4.20 -4.08 -12.89
CA ASP A 55 -4.71 -4.51 -11.59
C ASP A 55 -4.32 -3.51 -10.48
N THR A 56 -3.15 -2.89 -10.60
CA THR A 56 -2.62 -1.93 -9.62
C THR A 56 -1.99 -0.72 -10.29
N THR A 57 -1.82 0.35 -9.53
CA THR A 57 -0.97 1.48 -9.94
C THR A 57 0.30 1.55 -9.11
N THR A 58 1.32 2.19 -9.67
CA THR A 58 2.64 2.31 -9.05
C THR A 58 3.22 3.72 -9.23
N ASP A 59 4.20 4.06 -8.40
CA ASP A 59 5.10 5.20 -8.61
C ASP A 59 6.18 4.94 -9.69
N GLY A 60 6.19 3.72 -10.25
CA GLY A 60 7.22 3.26 -11.19
C GLY A 60 8.43 2.64 -10.49
N GLN A 61 8.40 2.53 -9.16
CA GLN A 61 9.46 1.94 -8.35
C GLN A 61 8.88 0.90 -7.39
N ASN A 62 8.62 1.29 -6.14
CA ASN A 62 8.38 0.37 -5.03
C ASN A 62 7.06 0.64 -4.28
N ILE A 63 6.26 1.60 -4.73
CA ILE A 63 4.91 1.83 -4.21
C ILE A 63 3.92 1.11 -5.12
N PHE A 64 3.01 0.36 -4.50
CA PHE A 64 1.89 -0.27 -5.20
C PHE A 64 0.58 0.12 -4.53
N VAL A 65 -0.41 0.51 -5.33
CA VAL A 65 -1.74 0.87 -4.88
C VAL A 65 -2.72 -0.19 -5.37
N ILE A 66 -3.42 -0.83 -4.44
CA ILE A 66 -4.50 -1.77 -4.75
C ILE A 66 -5.85 -1.09 -4.65
N TYR A 67 -6.80 -1.57 -5.45
CA TYR A 67 -8.15 -1.00 -5.59
C TYR A 67 -9.26 -1.98 -5.20
N HIS A 68 -8.91 -3.23 -4.91
CA HIS A 68 -9.85 -4.29 -4.54
C HIS A 68 -9.50 -4.83 -3.15
N ASP A 69 -10.49 -4.97 -2.27
CA ASP A 69 -10.30 -5.40 -0.89
C ASP A 69 -9.70 -6.81 -0.78
N ALA A 70 -10.06 -7.70 -1.71
CA ALA A 70 -9.49 -9.04 -1.81
C ALA A 70 -8.06 -9.06 -2.41
N GLY A 71 -7.51 -7.91 -2.80
CA GLY A 71 -6.18 -7.76 -3.40
C GLY A 71 -5.03 -7.85 -2.38
N ALA A 72 -5.32 -7.85 -1.08
CA ALA A 72 -4.32 -8.03 -0.03
C ALA A 72 -4.81 -8.99 1.06
N TYR A 73 -3.92 -9.88 1.48
CA TYR A 73 -4.09 -10.73 2.64
C TYR A 73 -3.16 -10.24 3.75
N ALA A 74 -3.74 -9.71 4.83
CA ALA A 74 -3.00 -9.31 6.02
C ALA A 74 -2.48 -10.58 6.72
N ASP A 75 -1.16 -10.79 6.64
CA ASP A 75 -0.51 -11.99 7.15
C ASP A 75 -0.14 -11.84 8.62
N HIS A 76 0.38 -10.66 8.98
CA HIS A 76 0.76 -10.33 10.35
C HIS A 76 0.43 -8.88 10.70
N LEU A 77 0.15 -8.65 11.98
CA LEU A 77 0.12 -7.32 12.59
C LEU A 77 1.35 -7.16 13.49
N ILE A 78 2.23 -6.24 13.12
CA ILE A 78 3.48 -5.99 13.84
C ILE A 78 3.30 -4.74 14.71
N THR A 79 3.53 -4.90 16.01
CA THR A 79 3.56 -3.78 16.97
C THR A 79 5.00 -3.55 17.44
N TYR A 80 5.48 -2.31 17.34
CA TYR A 80 6.84 -1.91 17.68
C TYR A 80 6.87 -0.44 18.16
N LYS A 81 8.04 0.09 18.52
CA LYS A 81 8.22 1.49 18.92
C LYS A 81 9.25 2.17 18.01
#